data_AF-A0A518VCJ3-F1
#
_entry.id   AF-A0A518VCJ3-F1
#
_cell.length_a   1.000
_cell.length_b   1.000
_cell.length_c   1.000
_cell.angle_alpha   90.00
_cell.angle_beta   90.00
_cell.angle_gamma   90.00
#
_symmetry.space_group_name_H-M   'P 1'
#
loop_
_entity.id
_entity.type
_entity.pdbx_description
1 polymer ?
#
loop_
_entity_poly.entity_id
_entity_poly.type
_entity_poly.pdbx_seq_one_letter_code
_entity_poly.pdbx_strand_id
1 'polypeptide(L)'
;MSDIYSLVQRIFSDKYLSQQLNNASLMINSETFKQAITLSEEFKKKGIFTKDFFSAIHNAIAANNFVDKFNAIMLEIDFPPLLEVELDEMKEIVAFYEKNGVRKSKTKIESYIESFYNNEVIQGIIEDWYSNEIVKKRIEVFKEILANHSDQRYFSSISLLIAQYEGTIVDKFNYKGKMKGKEYQELRNRLFKSKISSSFDKNVDELFNVKILCQFEHGQTIGSPLSRHAIVHGSDTAFGTKINSIRCILIYDYIIKKLDWIVE
;
A
#
# COMPACT_ATOMS: atom_id res chain seq x y z
N MET A 1 15.41 24.56 -20.82
CA MET A 1 14.58 23.97 -19.75
C MET A 1 13.10 24.37 -19.83
N SER A 2 12.69 25.42 -20.57
CA SER A 2 11.28 25.83 -20.64
C SER A 2 10.42 25.13 -21.72
N ASP A 3 11.00 24.33 -22.63
CA ASP A 3 10.26 23.75 -23.78
C ASP A 3 9.91 22.25 -23.66
N ILE A 4 10.44 21.55 -22.66
CA ILE A 4 10.15 20.12 -22.45
C ILE A 4 8.72 19.94 -21.90
N TYR A 5 8.27 20.90 -21.08
CA TYR A 5 6.96 20.88 -20.44
C TYR A 5 5.83 21.23 -21.42
N SER A 6 6.08 22.13 -22.38
CA SER A 6 5.14 22.47 -23.46
C SER A 6 5.01 21.33 -24.48
N LEU A 7 6.08 20.56 -24.69
CA LEU A 7 6.08 19.38 -25.55
C LEU A 7 5.23 18.24 -24.98
N VAL A 8 5.34 17.97 -23.67
CA VAL A 8 4.53 16.96 -22.98
C VAL A 8 3.04 17.32 -23.00
N GLN A 9 2.67 18.58 -22.79
CA GLN A 9 1.25 19.00 -22.86
C GLN A 9 0.64 18.89 -24.27
N ARG A 10 1.45 19.07 -25.32
CA ARG A 10 0.97 19.02 -26.72
C ARG A 10 0.77 17.60 -27.25
N ILE A 11 1.52 16.63 -26.71
CA ILE A 11 1.43 15.20 -27.07
C ILE A 11 0.07 14.61 -26.65
N PHE A 12 -0.52 15.09 -25.55
CA PHE A 12 -1.78 14.57 -25.02
C PHE A 12 -3.04 15.25 -25.59
N SER A 13 -2.90 16.28 -26.43
CA SER A 13 -4.04 17.13 -26.83
C SER A 13 -4.42 17.15 -28.31
N ASP A 14 -3.72 16.50 -29.25
CA ASP A 14 -4.09 16.65 -30.67
C ASP A 14 -3.79 15.48 -31.63
N LYS A 15 -4.59 15.43 -32.69
CA LYS A 15 -5.02 14.28 -33.52
C LYS A 15 -3.96 13.60 -34.43
N TYR A 16 -2.66 13.62 -34.12
CA TYR A 16 -1.59 13.11 -35.00
C TYR A 16 -0.74 12.00 -34.34
N LEU A 17 -1.40 10.89 -33.99
CA LEU A 17 -0.77 9.82 -33.20
C LEU A 17 0.18 8.91 -34.02
N SER A 18 0.02 8.77 -35.34
CA SER A 18 0.69 7.70 -36.10
C SER A 18 2.14 7.97 -36.48
N GLN A 19 2.55 9.24 -36.67
CA GLN A 19 3.89 9.57 -37.14
C GLN A 19 4.91 9.74 -36.00
N GLN A 20 4.44 10.06 -34.79
CA GLN A 20 5.28 10.22 -33.58
C GLN A 20 5.58 8.89 -32.88
N LEU A 21 4.71 7.88 -33.05
CA LEU A 21 4.94 6.52 -32.54
C LEU A 21 6.16 5.84 -33.18
N ASN A 22 6.52 6.20 -34.41
CA ASN A 22 7.68 5.63 -35.10
C ASN A 22 9.04 6.10 -34.57
N ASN A 23 9.11 7.21 -33.82
CA ASN A 23 10.36 7.73 -33.28
C ASN A 23 10.61 7.32 -31.82
N ALA A 24 9.54 7.04 -31.06
CA ALA A 24 9.63 6.58 -29.67
C ALA A 24 10.16 5.13 -29.56
N SER A 25 10.10 4.36 -30.64
CA SER A 25 10.63 2.99 -30.73
C SER A 25 12.17 2.92 -30.74
N LEU A 26 12.86 4.05 -30.91
CA LEU A 26 14.32 4.10 -31.11
C LEU A 26 15.15 4.39 -29.84
N MET A 27 14.54 4.73 -28.70
CA MET A 27 15.29 5.19 -27.50
C MET A 27 15.08 4.39 -26.21
N ILE A 28 14.22 3.38 -26.19
CA ILE A 28 14.05 2.49 -25.04
C ILE A 28 14.34 1.08 -25.53
N ASN A 29 15.29 0.41 -24.89
CA ASN A 29 15.62 -0.97 -25.20
C ASN A 29 14.31 -1.79 -25.16
N SER A 30 13.87 -2.24 -26.34
CA SER A 30 12.46 -2.63 -26.57
C SER A 30 11.99 -3.79 -25.69
N GLU A 31 12.92 -4.52 -25.09
CA GLU A 31 12.69 -5.70 -24.28
C GLU A 31 12.21 -5.35 -22.86
N THR A 32 12.72 -4.28 -22.26
CA THR A 32 12.31 -3.83 -20.91
C THR A 32 10.89 -3.26 -20.93
N PHE A 33 10.56 -2.50 -21.97
CA PHE A 33 9.20 -1.98 -22.18
C PHE A 33 8.21 -3.09 -22.53
N LYS A 34 8.61 -4.07 -23.35
CA LYS A 34 7.80 -5.26 -23.65
C LYS A 34 7.59 -6.11 -22.40
N GLN A 35 8.60 -6.29 -21.55
CA GLN A 35 8.49 -7.03 -20.28
C GLN A 35 7.51 -6.35 -19.32
N ALA A 36 7.54 -5.02 -19.21
CA ALA A 36 6.59 -4.27 -18.38
C ALA A 36 5.14 -4.41 -18.86
N ILE A 37 4.91 -4.39 -20.18
CA ILE A 37 3.58 -4.62 -20.77
C ILE A 37 3.11 -6.07 -20.52
N THR A 38 3.99 -7.07 -20.73
CA THR A 38 3.65 -8.48 -20.50
C THR A 38 3.34 -8.77 -19.03
N LEU A 39 4.11 -8.20 -18.09
CA LEU A 39 3.83 -8.30 -16.65
C LEU A 39 2.46 -7.69 -16.31
N SER A 40 2.19 -6.49 -16.82
CA SER A 40 0.91 -5.80 -16.64
C SER A 40 -0.27 -6.64 -17.18
N GLU A 41 -0.11 -7.31 -18.31
CA GLU A 41 -1.14 -8.19 -18.87
C GLU A 41 -1.35 -9.48 -18.06
N GLU A 42 -0.30 -10.05 -17.48
CA GLU A 42 -0.41 -11.20 -16.58
C GLU A 42 -1.08 -10.84 -15.25
N PHE A 43 -0.75 -9.68 -14.66
CA PHE A 43 -1.40 -9.22 -13.43
C PHE A 43 -2.87 -8.88 -13.65
N LYS A 44 -3.21 -8.36 -14.82
CA LYS A 44 -4.60 -8.13 -15.25
C LYS A 44 -5.37 -9.43 -15.40
N LYS A 45 -4.75 -10.48 -15.98
CA LYS A 45 -5.37 -11.82 -16.09
C LYS A 45 -5.60 -12.48 -14.74
N LYS A 46 -4.77 -12.18 -13.73
CA LYS A 46 -4.89 -12.71 -12.37
C LYS A 46 -5.81 -11.89 -11.46
N GLY A 47 -6.43 -10.81 -11.96
CA GLY A 47 -7.35 -9.97 -11.18
C GLY A 47 -6.69 -9.23 -10.01
N ILE A 48 -5.36 -9.09 -10.03
CA ILE A 48 -4.60 -8.62 -8.86
C ILE A 48 -4.62 -7.09 -8.77
N PHE A 49 -4.83 -6.33 -9.86
CA PHE A 49 -4.93 -4.86 -9.84
C PHE A 49 -5.66 -4.28 -11.07
N THR A 50 -6.12 -3.03 -10.97
CA THR A 50 -6.66 -2.28 -12.12
C THR A 50 -5.52 -1.78 -13.03
N LYS A 51 -5.76 -1.68 -14.34
CA LYS A 51 -4.78 -1.14 -15.32
C LYS A 51 -4.36 0.30 -14.95
N ASP A 52 -5.26 1.03 -14.29
CA ASP A 52 -5.07 2.43 -13.91
C ASP A 52 -4.16 2.57 -12.67
N PHE A 53 -4.22 1.62 -11.72
CA PHE A 53 -3.34 1.59 -10.54
C PHE A 53 -1.86 1.42 -10.91
N PHE A 54 -1.55 0.41 -11.72
CA PHE A 54 -0.15 0.20 -12.15
C PHE A 54 0.34 1.32 -13.06
N SER A 55 -0.52 1.85 -13.95
CA SER A 55 -0.15 3.00 -14.74
C SER A 55 0.13 4.23 -13.86
N ALA A 56 -0.62 4.44 -12.78
CA ALA A 56 -0.39 5.53 -11.83
C ALA A 56 0.91 5.33 -11.03
N ILE A 57 1.19 4.11 -10.58
CA ILE A 57 2.45 3.75 -9.91
C ILE A 57 3.64 3.98 -10.85
N HIS A 58 3.60 3.46 -12.09
CA HIS A 58 4.68 3.63 -13.05
C HIS A 58 4.86 5.10 -13.47
N ASN A 59 3.79 5.88 -13.57
CA ASN A 59 3.87 7.32 -13.82
C ASN A 59 4.47 8.09 -12.62
N ALA A 60 4.16 7.69 -11.39
CA ALA A 60 4.77 8.24 -10.18
C ALA A 60 6.25 7.85 -10.04
N ILE A 61 6.61 6.62 -10.41
CA ILE A 61 8.00 6.18 -10.55
C ILE A 61 8.71 6.96 -11.66
N ALA A 62 8.01 7.36 -12.73
CA ALA A 62 8.58 8.21 -13.78
C ALA A 62 8.63 9.71 -13.40
N ALA A 63 8.08 10.12 -12.25
CA ALA A 63 8.07 11.52 -11.82
C ALA A 63 9.42 11.95 -11.22
N ASN A 64 9.73 13.25 -11.32
CA ASN A 64 10.94 13.84 -10.74
C ASN A 64 10.90 13.98 -9.21
N ASN A 65 9.75 13.72 -8.57
CA ASN A 65 9.65 13.75 -7.11
C ASN A 65 10.06 12.41 -6.51
N PHE A 66 11.17 12.47 -5.79
CA PHE A 66 11.80 11.35 -5.13
C PHE A 66 10.87 10.63 -4.11
N VAL A 67 10.10 11.39 -3.33
CA VAL A 67 9.19 10.82 -2.30
C VAL A 67 8.04 10.06 -2.96
N ASP A 68 7.49 10.58 -4.07
CA ASP A 68 6.41 9.93 -4.81
C ASP A 68 6.87 8.60 -5.43
N LYS A 69 8.12 8.55 -5.93
CA LYS A 69 8.75 7.35 -6.46
C LYS A 69 8.96 6.28 -5.37
N PHE A 70 9.51 6.68 -4.22
CA PHE A 70 9.67 5.78 -3.06
C PHE A 70 8.32 5.17 -2.66
N ASN A 71 7.32 6.02 -2.48
CA ASN A 71 5.96 5.62 -2.13
C ASN A 71 5.35 4.65 -3.15
N ALA A 72 5.54 4.90 -4.44
CA ALA A 72 5.08 4.02 -5.51
C ALA A 72 5.78 2.64 -5.49
N ILE A 73 7.08 2.61 -5.21
CA ILE A 73 7.84 1.35 -5.03
C ILE A 73 7.31 0.58 -3.83
N MET A 74 7.07 1.24 -2.68
CA MET A 74 6.51 0.58 -1.49
C MET A 74 5.17 -0.07 -1.78
N LEU A 75 4.28 0.62 -2.49
CA LEU A 75 2.99 0.07 -2.89
C LEU A 75 3.12 -1.12 -3.84
N GLU A 76 4.08 -1.08 -4.77
CA GLU A 76 4.34 -2.19 -5.69
C GLU A 76 4.80 -3.47 -4.97
N ILE A 77 5.48 -3.31 -3.82
CA ILE A 77 5.94 -4.43 -2.98
C ILE A 77 5.01 -4.72 -1.78
N ASP A 78 3.77 -4.23 -1.84
CA ASP A 78 2.69 -4.48 -0.88
C ASP A 78 2.88 -3.81 0.50
N PHE A 79 3.51 -2.63 0.56
CA PHE A 79 3.66 -1.81 1.77
C PHE A 79 2.92 -0.47 1.65
N PRO A 80 2.40 0.05 2.78
CA PRO A 80 2.06 1.47 2.88
C PRO A 80 3.37 2.30 2.88
N PRO A 81 3.30 3.65 2.90
CA PRO A 81 4.50 4.43 3.19
C PRO A 81 5.09 4.02 4.50
N LEU A 82 6.41 4.08 4.53
CA LEU A 82 7.19 3.97 5.73
C LEU A 82 7.38 5.39 6.27
N LEU A 83 6.58 5.79 7.26
CA LEU A 83 6.55 7.17 7.76
C LEU A 83 7.77 7.51 8.63
N GLU A 84 8.42 6.47 9.15
CA GLU A 84 9.57 6.53 10.06
C GLU A 84 10.92 6.46 9.34
N VAL A 85 10.93 6.29 8.01
CA VAL A 85 12.17 6.17 7.21
C VAL A 85 12.63 7.55 6.77
N GLU A 86 13.91 7.89 7.01
CA GLU A 86 14.45 9.20 6.65
C GLU A 86 14.75 9.32 5.14
N LEU A 87 14.94 10.55 4.69
CA LEU A 87 15.10 10.87 3.27
C LEU A 87 16.28 10.14 2.60
N ASP A 88 17.35 9.87 3.35
CA ASP A 88 18.55 9.23 2.79
C ASP A 88 18.34 7.72 2.62
N GLU A 89 17.70 7.01 3.55
CA GLU A 89 17.37 5.59 3.34
C GLU A 89 16.31 5.41 2.25
N MET A 90 15.35 6.35 2.15
CA MET A 90 14.44 6.35 1.01
C MET A 90 15.26 6.37 -0.30
N LYS A 91 16.26 7.28 -0.43
CA LYS A 91 17.11 7.40 -1.64
C LYS A 91 17.83 6.13 -1.97
N GLU A 92 18.36 5.44 -0.96
CA GLU A 92 19.01 4.15 -1.15
C GLU A 92 18.04 3.09 -1.68
N ILE A 93 16.82 3.01 -1.13
CA ILE A 93 15.79 2.08 -1.58
C ILE A 93 15.41 2.32 -3.04
N VAL A 94 15.19 3.58 -3.41
CA VAL A 94 14.87 3.97 -4.78
C VAL A 94 16.01 3.65 -5.74
N ALA A 95 17.24 4.02 -5.41
CA ALA A 95 18.40 3.75 -6.25
C ALA A 95 18.64 2.25 -6.42
N PHE A 96 18.44 1.46 -5.35
CA PHE A 96 18.51 0.01 -5.42
C PHE A 96 17.43 -0.55 -6.34
N TYR A 97 16.19 -0.04 -6.23
CA TYR A 97 15.07 -0.45 -7.06
C TYR A 97 15.32 -0.17 -8.54
N GLU A 98 15.73 1.05 -8.90
CA GLU A 98 16.00 1.44 -10.29
C GLU A 98 17.09 0.59 -10.94
N LYS A 99 18.12 0.21 -10.15
CA LYS A 99 19.22 -0.61 -10.63
C LYS A 99 18.85 -2.08 -10.83
N ASN A 100 17.95 -2.62 -10.01
CA ASN A 100 17.75 -4.08 -9.92
C ASN A 100 16.35 -4.56 -10.35
N GLY A 101 15.38 -3.65 -10.49
CA GLY A 101 13.98 -3.94 -10.78
C GLY A 101 13.25 -4.63 -9.62
N VAL A 102 11.93 -4.78 -9.76
CA VAL A 102 11.03 -5.23 -8.67
C VAL A 102 11.44 -6.54 -8.01
N ARG A 103 11.79 -7.58 -8.78
CA ARG A 103 11.98 -8.94 -8.25
C ARG A 103 13.15 -9.03 -7.26
N LYS A 104 14.29 -8.44 -7.60
CA LYS A 104 15.47 -8.41 -6.71
C LYS A 104 15.29 -7.41 -5.57
N SER A 105 14.55 -6.34 -5.82
CA SER A 105 14.33 -5.27 -4.85
C SER A 105 13.39 -5.69 -3.74
N LYS A 106 12.31 -6.42 -4.06
CA LYS A 106 11.33 -6.88 -3.07
C LYS A 106 12.00 -7.60 -1.89
N THR A 107 12.77 -8.66 -2.14
CA THR A 107 13.41 -9.43 -1.06
C THR A 107 14.38 -8.58 -0.24
N LYS A 108 15.21 -7.76 -0.90
CA LYS A 108 16.20 -6.94 -0.19
C LYS A 108 15.52 -5.85 0.67
N ILE A 109 14.47 -5.23 0.14
CA ILE A 109 13.70 -4.20 0.84
C ILE A 109 12.91 -4.83 2.00
N GLU A 110 12.28 -5.99 1.80
CA GLU A 110 11.62 -6.73 2.89
C GLU A 110 12.60 -7.06 4.02
N SER A 111 13.80 -7.56 3.71
CA SER A 111 14.82 -7.81 4.74
C SER A 111 15.28 -6.52 5.44
N TYR A 112 15.38 -5.40 4.72
CA TYR A 112 15.65 -4.10 5.32
C TYR A 112 14.54 -3.69 6.30
N ILE A 113 13.28 -3.79 5.87
CA ILE A 113 12.10 -3.48 6.69
C ILE A 113 12.06 -4.35 7.94
N GLU A 114 12.28 -5.66 7.84
CA GLU A 114 12.30 -6.56 9.01
C GLU A 114 13.42 -6.23 10.01
N SER A 115 14.51 -5.63 9.53
CA SER A 115 15.63 -5.19 10.36
C SER A 115 15.37 -3.83 10.99
N PHE A 116 14.81 -2.90 10.23
CA PHE A 116 14.52 -1.53 10.67
C PHE A 116 13.39 -1.52 11.70
N TYR A 117 12.28 -2.19 11.40
CA TYR A 117 11.14 -2.33 12.31
C TYR A 117 11.39 -3.49 13.28
N ASN A 118 12.38 -3.28 14.15
CA ASN A 118 12.65 -4.13 15.30
C ASN A 118 11.59 -3.94 16.39
N ASN A 119 11.72 -4.68 17.50
CA ASN A 119 10.72 -4.64 18.57
C ASN A 119 10.59 -3.25 19.19
N GLU A 120 11.70 -2.51 19.30
CA GLU A 120 11.73 -1.16 19.87
C GLU A 120 10.94 -0.17 18.99
N VAL A 121 11.15 -0.20 17.67
CA VAL A 121 10.41 0.65 16.73
C VAL A 121 8.92 0.28 16.70
N ILE A 122 8.61 -1.02 16.64
CA ILE A 122 7.22 -1.50 16.66
C ILE A 122 6.51 -1.13 17.96
N GLN A 123 7.20 -1.22 19.10
CA GLN A 123 6.68 -0.78 20.39
C GLN A 123 6.37 0.71 20.36
N GLY A 124 7.28 1.55 19.88
CA GLY A 124 7.05 3.01 19.75
C GLY A 124 5.81 3.33 18.94
N ILE A 125 5.66 2.70 17.75
CA ILE A 125 4.48 2.89 16.89
C ILE A 125 3.18 2.53 17.62
N ILE A 126 3.15 1.37 18.29
CA ILE A 126 1.92 0.92 18.96
C ILE A 126 1.61 1.76 20.20
N GLU A 127 2.62 2.18 20.95
CA GLU A 127 2.46 3.04 22.13
C GLU A 127 1.96 4.44 21.76
N ASP A 128 2.38 4.98 20.61
CA ASP A 128 1.86 6.25 20.09
C ASP A 128 0.33 6.21 19.91
N TRP A 129 -0.22 5.05 19.51
CA TRP A 129 -1.66 4.87 19.36
C TRP A 129 -2.44 5.02 20.67
N TYR A 130 -1.80 4.86 21.83
CA TYR A 130 -2.47 4.94 23.14
C TYR A 130 -2.96 6.35 23.46
N SER A 131 -2.34 7.36 22.84
CA SER A 131 -2.74 8.76 22.96
C SER A 131 -3.94 9.13 22.08
N ASN A 132 -4.34 8.25 21.15
CA ASN A 132 -5.38 8.55 20.17
C ASN A 132 -6.79 8.24 20.72
N GLU A 133 -7.60 9.30 20.84
CA GLU A 133 -8.95 9.25 21.42
C GLU A 133 -9.93 8.34 20.65
N ILE A 134 -9.74 8.16 19.34
CA ILE A 134 -10.61 7.33 18.50
C ILE A 134 -10.42 5.84 18.82
N VAL A 135 -9.19 5.46 19.16
CA VAL A 135 -8.81 4.06 19.39
C VAL A 135 -8.57 3.72 20.86
N LYS A 136 -8.73 4.66 21.79
CA LYS A 136 -8.51 4.44 23.24
C LYS A 136 -9.21 3.19 23.82
N LYS A 137 -10.41 2.86 23.31
CA LYS A 137 -11.14 1.66 23.78
C LYS A 137 -10.52 0.33 23.34
N ARG A 138 -9.46 0.37 22.52
CA ARG A 138 -8.72 -0.78 21.98
C ARG A 138 -7.34 -0.97 22.60
N ILE A 139 -6.94 -0.15 23.58
CA ILE A 139 -5.59 -0.19 24.17
C ILE A 139 -5.20 -1.61 24.61
N GLU A 140 -6.09 -2.35 25.28
CA GLU A 140 -5.79 -3.72 25.70
C GLU A 140 -5.60 -4.68 24.51
N VAL A 141 -6.33 -4.49 23.41
CA VAL A 141 -6.12 -5.26 22.17
C VAL A 141 -4.76 -4.92 21.57
N PHE A 142 -4.34 -3.66 21.61
CA PHE A 142 -3.03 -3.24 21.08
C PHE A 142 -1.87 -3.76 21.92
N LYS A 143 -2.01 -3.82 23.25
CA LYS A 143 -1.04 -4.48 24.13
C LYS A 143 -0.88 -5.95 23.76
N GLU A 144 -1.98 -6.66 23.52
CA GLU A 144 -1.94 -8.05 23.05
C GLU A 144 -1.27 -8.16 21.67
N ILE A 145 -1.55 -7.25 20.73
CA ILE A 145 -0.90 -7.24 19.41
C ILE A 145 0.61 -7.06 19.53
N LEU A 146 1.08 -6.13 20.38
CA LEU A 146 2.49 -5.87 20.64
C LEU A 146 3.17 -7.07 21.29
N ALA A 147 2.57 -7.65 22.33
CA ALA A 147 3.11 -8.84 22.99
C ALA A 147 3.21 -10.01 22.01
N ASN A 148 2.15 -10.26 21.23
CA ASN A 148 2.16 -11.32 20.23
C ASN A 148 3.19 -11.07 19.11
N HIS A 149 3.39 -9.83 18.66
CA HIS A 149 4.45 -9.51 17.69
C HIS A 149 5.84 -9.81 18.26
N SER A 150 6.11 -9.30 19.47
CA SER A 150 7.40 -9.41 20.15
C SER A 150 7.77 -10.87 20.46
N ASP A 151 6.77 -11.68 20.83
CA ASP A 151 6.90 -13.12 21.09
C ASP A 151 6.88 -13.97 19.81
N GLN A 152 6.91 -13.36 18.62
CA GLN A 152 6.85 -14.05 17.32
C GLN A 152 5.56 -14.86 17.10
N ARG A 153 4.50 -14.57 17.85
CA ARG A 153 3.14 -15.12 17.69
C ARG A 153 2.40 -14.33 16.60
N TYR A 154 2.97 -14.32 15.39
CA TYR A 154 2.51 -13.47 14.29
C TYR A 154 1.08 -13.78 13.83
N PHE A 155 0.66 -15.05 13.87
CA PHE A 155 -0.73 -15.42 13.57
C PHE A 155 -1.71 -14.65 14.47
N SER A 156 -1.48 -14.66 15.78
CA SER A 156 -2.31 -13.97 16.76
C SER A 156 -2.25 -12.45 16.60
N SER A 157 -1.05 -11.89 16.42
CA SER A 157 -0.86 -10.46 16.18
C SER A 157 -1.65 -9.98 14.95
N ILE A 158 -1.52 -10.67 13.82
CA ILE A 158 -2.20 -10.34 12.56
C ILE A 158 -3.72 -10.51 12.69
N SER A 159 -4.20 -11.62 13.28
CA SER A 159 -5.64 -11.86 13.43
C SER A 159 -6.32 -10.81 14.31
N LEU A 160 -5.68 -10.41 15.42
CA LEU A 160 -6.20 -9.36 16.29
C LEU A 160 -6.27 -8.02 15.56
N LEU A 161 -5.20 -7.64 14.85
CA LEU A 161 -5.11 -6.35 14.19
C LEU A 161 -6.09 -6.23 13.00
N ILE A 162 -6.20 -7.27 12.17
CA ILE A 162 -7.12 -7.29 11.03
C ILE A 162 -8.57 -7.10 11.47
N ALA A 163 -8.96 -7.67 12.62
CA ALA A 163 -10.29 -7.50 13.17
C ALA A 163 -10.60 -6.05 13.59
N GLN A 164 -9.58 -5.22 13.86
CA GLN A 164 -9.75 -3.85 14.31
C GLN A 164 -9.91 -2.83 13.18
N TYR A 165 -9.50 -3.12 11.94
CA TYR A 165 -9.52 -2.15 10.83
C TYR A 165 -10.90 -1.49 10.62
N GLU A 166 -11.93 -2.32 10.43
CA GLU A 166 -13.28 -1.82 10.13
C GLU A 166 -13.86 -1.08 11.33
N GLY A 167 -13.74 -1.65 12.53
CA GLY A 167 -14.26 -1.04 13.75
C GLY A 167 -13.66 0.33 14.03
N THR A 168 -12.38 0.54 13.70
CA THR A 168 -11.68 1.81 13.92
C THR A 168 -12.24 2.93 13.04
N ILE A 169 -12.48 2.63 11.76
CA ILE A 169 -13.08 3.57 10.82
C ILE A 169 -14.55 3.85 11.17
N VAL A 170 -15.29 2.81 11.57
CA VAL A 170 -16.67 2.93 12.05
C VAL A 170 -16.79 3.89 13.23
N ASP A 171 -15.88 3.78 14.20
CA ASP A 171 -15.90 4.61 15.39
C ASP A 171 -15.63 6.08 15.09
N LYS A 172 -14.66 6.39 14.22
CA LYS A 172 -14.38 7.77 13.81
C LYS A 172 -15.63 8.49 13.30
N PHE A 173 -16.42 7.79 12.49
CA PHE A 173 -17.62 8.35 11.86
C PHE A 173 -18.90 8.10 12.67
N ASN A 174 -18.78 7.60 13.90
CA ASN A 174 -19.90 7.30 14.80
C ASN A 174 -21.03 6.48 14.15
N TYR A 175 -20.71 5.62 13.18
CA TYR A 175 -21.70 4.86 12.43
C TYR A 175 -22.45 3.88 13.35
N LYS A 176 -23.76 3.75 13.15
CA LYS A 176 -24.64 2.87 13.93
C LYS A 176 -25.41 1.92 13.01
N GLY A 177 -25.64 0.70 13.49
CA GLY A 177 -26.40 -0.32 12.78
C GLY A 177 -25.51 -1.35 12.08
N LYS A 178 -26.13 -2.16 11.22
CA LYS A 178 -25.42 -3.19 10.45
C LYS A 178 -24.54 -2.52 9.39
N MET A 179 -23.30 -2.97 9.27
CA MET A 179 -22.38 -2.52 8.23
C MET A 179 -22.43 -3.47 7.03
N LYS A 180 -22.77 -2.94 5.85
CA LYS A 180 -22.68 -3.60 4.56
C LYS A 180 -21.45 -3.10 3.82
N GLY A 181 -20.98 -3.87 2.83
CA GLY A 181 -19.79 -3.50 2.04
C GLY A 181 -19.85 -2.10 1.42
N LYS A 182 -21.03 -1.68 0.94
CA LYS A 182 -21.23 -0.34 0.37
C LYS A 182 -21.10 0.77 1.42
N GLU A 183 -21.72 0.61 2.58
CA GLU A 183 -21.65 1.58 3.68
C GLU A 183 -20.19 1.72 4.17
N TYR A 184 -19.45 0.61 4.26
CA TYR A 184 -18.04 0.65 4.63
C TYR A 184 -17.18 1.33 3.56
N GLN A 185 -17.48 1.10 2.28
CA GLN A 185 -16.82 1.79 1.17
C GLN A 185 -17.06 3.31 1.22
N GLU A 186 -18.26 3.75 1.60
CA GLU A 186 -18.58 5.18 1.77
C GLU A 186 -17.77 5.80 2.92
N LEU A 187 -17.63 5.13 4.06
CA LEU A 187 -16.78 5.61 5.16
C LEU A 187 -15.31 5.70 4.75
N ARG A 188 -14.79 4.72 4.00
CA ARG A 188 -13.41 4.79 3.48
C ARG A 188 -13.22 5.89 2.45
N ASN A 189 -14.20 6.12 1.58
CA ASN A 189 -14.16 7.26 0.67
C ASN A 189 -14.07 8.58 1.46
N ARG A 190 -14.79 8.72 2.57
CA ARG A 190 -14.65 9.90 3.46
C ARG A 190 -13.25 9.99 4.07
N LEU A 191 -12.65 8.86 4.44
CA LEU A 191 -11.29 8.80 4.99
C LEU A 191 -10.21 9.24 3.97
N PHE A 192 -10.21 8.59 2.80
CA PHE A 192 -9.11 8.69 1.83
C PHE A 192 -9.36 9.67 0.67
N LYS A 193 -10.59 10.16 0.50
CA LYS A 193 -10.95 11.13 -0.56
C LYS A 193 -11.50 12.44 0.02
N SER A 194 -11.16 12.75 1.28
CA SER A 194 -11.49 14.04 1.91
C SER A 194 -10.81 15.20 1.18
N LYS A 195 -11.24 16.45 1.44
CA LYS A 195 -10.65 17.65 0.83
C LYS A 195 -9.13 17.80 1.09
N ILE A 196 -8.62 17.13 2.12
CA ILE A 196 -7.21 17.12 2.53
C ILE A 196 -6.51 15.84 2.02
N SER A 197 -7.12 15.11 1.07
CA SER A 197 -6.50 13.92 0.48
C SER A 197 -5.38 14.30 -0.49
N SER A 198 -4.18 13.82 -0.22
CA SER A 198 -3.07 13.82 -1.17
C SER A 198 -3.36 12.83 -2.33
N SER A 199 -2.61 12.94 -3.43
CA SER A 199 -2.55 11.90 -4.47
C SER A 199 -2.19 10.54 -3.87
N PHE A 200 -1.44 10.56 -2.77
CA PHE A 200 -0.94 9.39 -2.10
C PHE A 200 -2.01 8.65 -1.25
N ASP A 201 -2.94 9.39 -0.62
CA ASP A 201 -4.05 8.79 0.12
C ASP A 201 -4.93 7.87 -0.75
N LYS A 202 -5.09 8.23 -2.03
CA LYS A 202 -5.80 7.40 -3.00
C LYS A 202 -5.09 6.06 -3.22
N ASN A 203 -3.76 6.08 -3.25
CA ASN A 203 -2.98 4.87 -3.46
C ASN A 203 -3.01 3.94 -2.25
N VAL A 204 -3.08 4.48 -1.02
CA VAL A 204 -3.27 3.65 0.18
C VAL A 204 -4.69 3.07 0.26
N ASP A 205 -5.72 3.82 -0.10
CA ASP A 205 -7.08 3.25 -0.21
C ASP A 205 -7.11 2.11 -1.23
N GLU A 206 -6.41 2.25 -2.35
CA GLU A 206 -6.33 1.20 -3.35
C GLU A 206 -5.52 -0.01 -2.84
N LEU A 207 -4.40 0.18 -2.14
CA LEU A 207 -3.71 -0.91 -1.43
C LEU A 207 -4.65 -1.63 -0.46
N PHE A 208 -5.39 -0.88 0.36
CA PHE A 208 -6.33 -1.44 1.33
C PHE A 208 -7.44 -2.26 0.64
N ASN A 209 -8.01 -1.73 -0.45
CA ASN A 209 -8.99 -2.43 -1.28
C ASN A 209 -8.45 -3.72 -1.87
N VAL A 210 -7.28 -3.65 -2.50
CA VAL A 210 -6.73 -4.70 -3.35
C VAL A 210 -5.97 -5.75 -2.55
N LYS A 211 -5.47 -5.43 -1.35
CA LYS A 211 -4.67 -6.35 -0.54
C LYS A 211 -5.38 -6.83 0.71
N ILE A 212 -6.16 -6.00 1.36
CA ILE A 212 -6.82 -6.37 2.63
C ILE A 212 -8.25 -6.81 2.36
N LEU A 213 -9.01 -6.04 1.60
CA LEU A 213 -10.42 -6.34 1.31
C LEU A 213 -10.64 -7.21 0.08
N CYS A 214 -9.57 -7.70 -0.55
CA CYS A 214 -9.70 -8.53 -1.73
C CYS A 214 -10.52 -9.79 -1.42
N GLN A 215 -11.29 -10.21 -2.43
CA GLN A 215 -12.03 -11.46 -2.38
C GLN A 215 -11.07 -12.64 -2.59
N PHE A 216 -11.50 -13.83 -2.20
CA PHE A 216 -10.79 -15.07 -2.46
C PHE A 216 -11.82 -16.17 -2.78
N GLU A 217 -11.33 -17.25 -3.40
CA GLU A 217 -12.11 -18.46 -3.66
C GLU A 217 -11.36 -19.67 -3.09
N HIS A 218 -12.09 -20.58 -2.44
CA HIS A 218 -11.47 -21.79 -1.90
C HIS A 218 -10.89 -22.66 -3.02
N GLY A 219 -9.66 -23.14 -2.80
CA GLY A 219 -8.93 -23.95 -3.79
C GLY A 219 -8.26 -23.15 -4.90
N GLN A 220 -8.40 -21.82 -4.92
CA GLN A 220 -7.69 -20.93 -5.85
C GLN A 220 -6.46 -20.30 -5.18
N THR A 221 -5.58 -19.72 -6.00
CA THR A 221 -4.43 -18.97 -5.49
C THR A 221 -4.89 -17.71 -4.77
N ILE A 222 -4.39 -17.48 -3.56
CA ILE A 222 -4.68 -16.28 -2.78
C ILE A 222 -3.94 -15.08 -3.41
N GLY A 223 -4.67 -14.03 -3.76
CA GLY A 223 -4.13 -12.85 -4.44
C GLY A 223 -3.31 -11.90 -3.55
N SER A 224 -3.39 -12.05 -2.23
CA SER A 224 -2.71 -11.20 -1.26
C SER A 224 -2.44 -11.95 0.06
N PRO A 225 -1.21 -11.90 0.61
CA PRO A 225 -0.91 -12.47 1.93
C PRO A 225 -1.58 -11.71 3.09
N LEU A 226 -2.23 -10.58 2.81
CA LEU A 226 -2.95 -9.77 3.80
C LEU A 226 -4.47 -9.85 3.62
N SER A 227 -4.98 -10.73 2.75
CA SER A 227 -6.42 -10.85 2.50
C SER A 227 -7.16 -11.18 3.79
N ARG A 228 -7.93 -10.21 4.31
CA ARG A 228 -8.77 -10.39 5.50
C ARG A 228 -9.70 -11.58 5.32
N HIS A 229 -10.34 -11.68 4.16
CA HIS A 229 -11.29 -12.75 3.88
C HIS A 229 -10.59 -14.11 3.87
N ALA A 230 -9.45 -14.25 3.16
CA ALA A 230 -8.73 -15.51 3.11
C ALA A 230 -8.22 -15.95 4.50
N ILE A 231 -7.73 -15.00 5.30
CA ILE A 231 -7.24 -15.25 6.67
C ILE A 231 -8.39 -15.66 7.60
N VAL A 232 -9.44 -14.85 7.68
CA VAL A 232 -10.54 -15.07 8.64
C VAL A 232 -11.36 -16.32 8.30
N HIS A 233 -11.47 -16.67 7.02
CA HIS A 233 -12.14 -17.89 6.58
C HIS A 233 -11.19 -19.11 6.50
N GLY A 234 -9.95 -18.99 6.96
CA GLY A 234 -8.99 -20.10 7.09
C GLY A 234 -8.48 -20.67 5.76
N SER A 235 -8.64 -19.94 4.65
CA SER A 235 -8.08 -20.33 3.36
C SER A 235 -6.58 -20.03 3.30
N ASP A 236 -6.12 -18.95 3.93
CA ASP A 236 -4.70 -18.69 4.15
C ASP A 236 -4.30 -19.19 5.53
N THR A 237 -3.38 -20.17 5.56
CA THR A 237 -2.81 -20.72 6.80
C THR A 237 -1.32 -20.43 6.95
N ALA A 238 -0.73 -19.69 6.01
CA ALA A 238 0.69 -19.34 5.99
C ALA A 238 0.94 -17.84 6.26
N PHE A 239 -0.12 -17.07 6.53
CA PHE A 239 -0.03 -15.61 6.74
C PHE A 239 0.84 -15.18 7.93
N GLY A 240 1.06 -16.05 8.93
CA GLY A 240 1.73 -15.75 10.19
C GLY A 240 3.25 -15.56 10.09
N THR A 241 3.68 -14.50 9.40
CA THR A 241 5.10 -14.14 9.24
C THR A 241 5.42 -12.78 9.88
N LYS A 242 6.69 -12.56 10.22
CA LYS A 242 7.16 -11.27 10.77
C LYS A 242 6.82 -10.13 9.81
N ILE A 243 7.19 -10.26 8.54
CA ILE A 243 6.93 -9.23 7.53
C ILE A 243 5.44 -8.91 7.37
N ASN A 244 4.54 -9.89 7.45
CA ASN A 244 3.10 -9.63 7.37
C ASN A 244 2.57 -8.94 8.63
N SER A 245 3.11 -9.27 9.81
CA SER A 245 2.78 -8.57 11.04
C SER A 245 3.22 -7.10 10.97
N ILE A 246 4.44 -6.81 10.51
CA ILE A 246 4.93 -5.45 10.26
C ILE A 246 4.02 -4.73 9.26
N ARG A 247 3.70 -5.33 8.11
CA ARG A 247 2.79 -4.74 7.12
C ARG A 247 1.45 -4.34 7.73
N CYS A 248 0.82 -5.23 8.49
CA CYS A 248 -0.45 -4.91 9.12
C CYS A 248 -0.31 -3.76 10.12
N ILE A 249 0.75 -3.74 10.94
CA ILE A 249 1.00 -2.67 11.91
C ILE A 249 1.15 -1.32 11.19
N LEU A 250 1.95 -1.25 10.13
CA LEU A 250 2.18 -0.02 9.37
C LEU A 250 0.93 0.45 8.63
N ILE A 251 0.11 -0.46 8.10
CA ILE A 251 -1.16 -0.08 7.45
C ILE A 251 -2.12 0.49 8.49
N TYR A 252 -2.18 -0.12 9.68
CA TYR A 252 -3.03 0.36 10.76
C TYR A 252 -2.55 1.71 11.32
N ASP A 253 -1.24 1.89 11.46
CA ASP A 253 -0.63 3.15 11.84
C ASP A 253 -0.98 4.29 10.87
N TYR A 254 -0.86 4.05 9.56
CA TYR A 254 -1.27 5.01 8.55
C TYR A 254 -2.75 5.39 8.69
N ILE A 255 -3.62 4.42 8.95
CA ILE A 255 -5.05 4.67 9.17
C ILE A 255 -5.26 5.54 10.40
N ILE A 256 -4.66 5.21 11.55
CA ILE A 256 -4.77 6.01 12.78
C ILE A 256 -4.35 7.44 12.53
N LYS A 257 -3.13 7.63 12.01
CA LYS A 257 -2.61 8.97 11.70
C LYS A 257 -3.58 9.70 10.78
N LYS A 258 -4.11 9.07 9.72
CA LYS A 258 -5.06 9.71 8.81
C LYS A 258 -6.37 10.14 9.49
N LEU A 259 -6.85 9.36 10.45
CA LEU A 259 -8.08 9.69 11.18
C LEU A 259 -7.95 10.97 12.02
N ASP A 260 -6.75 11.29 12.51
CA ASP A 260 -6.49 12.51 13.28
C ASP A 260 -6.56 13.77 12.41
N TRP A 261 -6.18 13.67 11.14
CA TRP A 261 -6.24 14.80 10.19
C TRP A 261 -7.65 15.12 9.68
N ILE A 262 -8.63 14.24 9.92
CA ILE A 262 -10.01 14.50 9.53
C ILE A 262 -10.69 15.29 10.64
N VAL A 263 -10.76 16.60 10.43
CA VAL A 263 -11.63 17.52 11.16
C VAL A 263 -12.98 17.53 10.45
N GLU A 264 -14.06 17.14 11.15
CA GLU A 264 -15.43 17.35 10.68
C GLU A 264 -15.93 18.74 11.03
#